data_AF-A0A2V4DCL9-F1
#
_entry.id   AF-A0A2V4DCL9-F1
#
_cell.length_a   1.000
_cell.length_b   1.000
_cell.length_c   1.000
_cell.angle_alpha   90.00
_cell.angle_beta   90.00
_cell.angle_gamma   90.00
#
_symmetry.space_group_name_H-M   'P 1'
#
loop_
_entity.id
_entity.type
_entity.pdbx_description
1 polymer ?
#
loop_
_entity_poly.entity_id
_entity_poly.type
_entity_poly.pdbx_seq_one_letter_code
_entity_poly.pdbx_strand_id
1 'polypeptide(L)'
;SAQIGLSKVASAQARLESLNPSICIEPHITRLSTENAFDIIGGYDLVIDGSDNLPTRYLINDACEILAIPWVYASIYRFEGQVSLFNYRDGPNYRDLFPTPPPPELVPSCAQGGVLGVLPGVIGSLQANEAIKFLLGIGEPLSGILMVYDALETRFRGLQISRDPKREKITELSDVEAFCASASASTNASPAGAQVDELRADEAGMMFHEVSASEAAERMSEGWAPFVLDVRTKVEAELATIAGASALIPHDAVEQEIEQIPTQGDILVYCHRGGRSAMAAVMLAAAGIEPNRLYNLTGGIDAWSLEVDSNVPRY
;
A
#
# COMPACT_ATOMS: atom_id res chain seq x y z
N SER A 1 -12.44 -25.20 -21.10
CA SER A 1 -12.39 -23.80 -21.60
C SER A 1 -11.43 -23.75 -22.77
N ALA A 2 -11.85 -23.27 -23.95
CA ALA A 2 -11.09 -23.34 -25.21
C ALA A 2 -9.90 -22.37 -25.30
N GLN A 3 -9.66 -21.56 -24.26
CA GLN A 3 -8.65 -20.48 -24.25
C GLN A 3 -7.52 -20.69 -23.24
N ILE A 4 -7.51 -21.81 -22.52
CA ILE A 4 -6.43 -22.14 -21.58
C ILE A 4 -5.13 -22.36 -22.37
N GLY A 5 -4.06 -21.67 -21.97
CA GLY A 5 -2.73 -21.75 -22.60
C GLY A 5 -2.44 -20.66 -23.63
N LEU A 6 -3.43 -19.86 -24.03
CA LEU A 6 -3.19 -18.65 -24.83
C LEU A 6 -2.71 -17.49 -23.96
N SER A 7 -1.99 -16.53 -24.57
CA SER A 7 -1.64 -15.30 -23.85
C SER A 7 -2.92 -14.55 -23.44
N LYS A 8 -2.92 -13.97 -22.24
CA LYS A 8 -4.06 -13.19 -21.74
C LYS A 8 -4.41 -12.05 -22.70
N VAL A 9 -3.40 -11.41 -23.28
CA VAL A 9 -3.55 -10.31 -24.25
C VAL A 9 -4.26 -10.77 -25.51
N ALA A 10 -3.85 -11.88 -26.13
CA ALA A 10 -4.48 -12.40 -27.34
C ALA A 10 -5.93 -12.86 -27.08
N SER A 11 -6.17 -13.50 -25.93
CA SER A 11 -7.52 -13.91 -25.52
C SER A 11 -8.44 -12.69 -25.32
N ALA A 12 -7.94 -11.64 -24.68
CA ALA A 12 -8.67 -10.39 -24.47
C ALA A 12 -8.96 -9.67 -25.78
N GLN A 13 -7.98 -9.56 -26.67
CA GLN A 13 -8.15 -8.96 -28.00
C GLN A 13 -9.27 -9.66 -28.78
N ALA A 14 -9.21 -10.99 -28.93
CA ALA A 14 -10.21 -11.74 -29.66
C ALA A 14 -11.62 -11.56 -29.06
N ARG A 15 -11.72 -11.48 -27.73
CA ARG A 15 -13.00 -11.22 -27.05
C ARG A 15 -13.52 -9.82 -27.36
N LEU A 16 -12.68 -8.80 -27.25
CA LEU A 16 -13.07 -7.40 -27.46
C LEU A 16 -13.45 -7.12 -28.92
N GLU A 17 -12.70 -7.64 -29.88
CA GLU A 17 -13.03 -7.55 -31.31
C GLU A 17 -14.37 -8.25 -31.63
N SER A 18 -14.66 -9.37 -30.97
CA SER A 18 -15.95 -10.05 -31.13
C SER A 18 -17.13 -9.25 -30.58
N LEU A 19 -16.89 -8.41 -29.57
CA LEU A 19 -17.91 -7.57 -28.94
C LEU A 19 -18.14 -6.28 -29.72
N ASN A 20 -17.06 -5.66 -30.21
CA ASN A 20 -17.14 -4.48 -31.04
C ASN A 20 -16.03 -4.52 -32.10
N PRO A 21 -16.34 -4.82 -33.38
CA PRO A 21 -15.32 -4.89 -34.42
C PRO A 21 -14.85 -3.51 -34.92
N SER A 22 -15.44 -2.41 -34.44
CA SER A 22 -15.08 -1.07 -34.91
C SER A 22 -13.92 -0.42 -34.13
N ILE A 23 -13.44 -1.05 -33.05
CA ILE A 23 -12.33 -0.53 -32.25
C ILE A 23 -10.99 -1.01 -32.80
N CYS A 24 -9.95 -0.21 -32.59
CA CYS A 24 -8.57 -0.62 -32.82
C CYS A 24 -7.99 -1.15 -31.50
N ILE A 25 -7.36 -2.33 -31.54
CA ILE A 25 -6.69 -2.93 -30.39
C ILE A 25 -5.24 -3.15 -30.75
N GLU A 26 -4.34 -2.56 -29.95
CA GLU A 26 -2.90 -2.76 -30.08
C GLU A 26 -2.40 -3.68 -28.95
N PRO A 27 -2.07 -4.95 -29.26
CA PRO A 27 -1.66 -5.92 -28.25
C PRO A 27 -0.18 -5.76 -27.88
N HIS A 28 0.09 -5.45 -26.62
CA HIS A 28 1.44 -5.48 -26.04
C HIS A 28 1.67 -6.80 -25.30
N ILE A 29 2.23 -7.82 -25.96
CA ILE A 29 2.58 -9.11 -25.34
C ILE A 29 3.96 -9.01 -24.68
N THR A 30 4.11 -8.10 -23.74
CA THR A 30 5.34 -7.86 -22.98
C THR A 30 5.01 -7.50 -21.53
N ARG A 31 5.98 -7.67 -20.63
CA ARG A 31 5.88 -7.15 -19.27
C ARG A 31 6.25 -5.66 -19.31
N LEU A 32 5.45 -4.82 -18.67
CA LEU A 32 5.81 -3.42 -18.47
C LEU A 32 7.05 -3.33 -17.56
N SER A 33 8.06 -2.58 -17.98
CA SER A 33 9.33 -2.43 -17.28
C SER A 33 9.89 -1.02 -17.47
N THR A 34 10.94 -0.66 -16.74
CA THR A 34 11.57 0.66 -16.86
C THR A 34 12.11 0.93 -18.27
N GLU A 35 12.49 -0.11 -19.02
CA GLU A 35 13.01 0.01 -20.37
C GLU A 35 11.95 0.28 -21.44
N ASN A 36 10.69 -0.08 -21.19
CA ASN A 36 9.62 0.04 -22.19
C ASN A 36 8.43 0.91 -21.75
N ALA A 37 8.38 1.34 -20.48
CA ALA A 37 7.25 2.07 -19.93
C ALA A 37 6.96 3.36 -20.69
N PHE A 38 7.99 4.14 -21.04
CA PHE A 38 7.77 5.39 -21.76
C PHE A 38 7.28 5.19 -23.20
N ASP A 39 7.86 4.23 -23.92
CA ASP A 39 7.48 3.93 -25.30
C ASP A 39 6.03 3.44 -25.38
N ILE A 40 5.62 2.60 -24.43
CA ILE A 40 4.25 2.06 -24.39
C ILE A 40 3.28 3.14 -23.89
N ILE A 41 3.52 3.75 -22.72
CA ILE A 41 2.55 4.65 -22.09
C ILE A 41 2.41 5.96 -22.87
N GLY A 42 3.50 6.48 -23.44
CA GLY A 42 3.50 7.76 -24.16
C GLY A 42 2.61 7.80 -25.40
N GLY A 43 2.15 6.65 -25.90
CA GLY A 43 1.20 6.55 -27.02
C GLY A 43 -0.28 6.67 -26.64
N TYR A 44 -0.62 6.82 -25.35
CA TYR A 44 -2.00 6.78 -24.86
C TYR A 44 -2.41 8.03 -24.08
N ASP A 45 -3.71 8.38 -24.13
CA ASP A 45 -4.27 9.53 -23.40
C ASP A 45 -4.57 9.25 -21.91
N LEU A 46 -4.72 7.98 -21.56
CA LEU A 46 -5.09 7.51 -20.22
C LEU A 46 -4.57 6.10 -20.01
N VAL A 47 -4.05 5.82 -18.81
CA VAL A 47 -3.69 4.46 -18.37
C VAL A 47 -4.75 3.91 -17.41
N ILE A 48 -5.08 2.63 -17.53
CA ILE A 48 -5.92 1.91 -16.55
C ILE A 48 -5.07 0.81 -15.92
N ASP A 49 -4.87 0.88 -14.61
CA ASP A 49 -4.06 -0.10 -13.88
C ASP A 49 -4.89 -1.33 -13.51
N GLY A 50 -4.64 -2.43 -14.21
CA GLY A 50 -5.18 -3.76 -13.89
C GLY A 50 -4.16 -4.69 -13.23
N SER A 51 -3.04 -4.15 -12.70
CA SER A 51 -1.96 -4.94 -12.13
C SER A 51 -2.25 -5.39 -10.69
N ASP A 52 -1.67 -6.53 -10.32
CA ASP A 52 -1.83 -7.19 -9.03
C ASP A 52 -0.60 -7.08 -8.12
N ASN A 53 0.35 -6.22 -8.47
CA ASN A 53 1.62 -6.09 -7.76
C ASN A 53 2.05 -4.62 -7.60
N LEU A 54 2.73 -4.33 -6.48
CA LEU A 54 3.18 -2.97 -6.16
C LEU A 54 4.25 -2.42 -7.12
N PRO A 55 5.29 -3.18 -7.53
CA PRO A 55 6.31 -2.65 -8.43
C PRO A 55 5.73 -2.07 -9.72
N THR A 56 4.77 -2.76 -10.36
CA THR A 56 4.09 -2.24 -11.56
C THR A 56 3.30 -0.97 -11.27
N ARG A 57 2.66 -0.84 -10.10
CA ARG A 57 1.92 0.37 -9.71
C ARG A 57 2.82 1.58 -9.55
N TYR A 58 3.96 1.41 -8.90
CA TYR A 58 4.96 2.48 -8.78
C TYR A 58 5.52 2.85 -10.16
N LEU A 59 5.83 1.87 -11.01
CA LEU A 59 6.28 2.12 -12.38
C LEU A 59 5.24 2.92 -13.19
N ILE A 60 3.96 2.53 -13.13
CA ILE A 60 2.87 3.25 -13.80
C ILE A 60 2.78 4.67 -13.25
N ASN A 61 2.77 4.86 -11.93
CA ASN A 61 2.70 6.18 -11.32
C ASN A 61 3.83 7.09 -11.81
N ASP A 62 5.06 6.60 -11.74
CA ASP A 62 6.25 7.37 -12.04
C ASP A 62 6.30 7.73 -13.52
N ALA A 63 6.02 6.77 -14.40
CA ALA A 63 5.95 7.01 -15.84
C ALA A 63 4.85 8.02 -16.20
N CYS A 64 3.67 7.86 -15.60
CA CYS A 64 2.54 8.76 -15.81
C CYS A 64 2.80 10.18 -15.28
N GLU A 65 3.53 10.33 -14.16
CA GLU A 65 3.89 11.64 -13.63
C GLU A 65 4.85 12.36 -14.57
N ILE A 66 5.88 11.66 -15.05
CA ILE A 66 6.89 12.21 -15.97
C ILE A 66 6.27 12.58 -17.33
N LEU A 67 5.39 11.73 -17.86
CA LEU A 67 4.73 11.95 -19.15
C LEU A 67 3.52 12.91 -19.06
N ALA A 68 3.13 13.32 -17.85
CA ALA A 68 1.91 14.08 -17.59
C ALA A 68 0.64 13.40 -18.12
N ILE A 69 0.57 12.07 -17.99
CA ILE A 69 -0.58 11.25 -18.38
C ILE A 69 -1.38 10.88 -17.13
N PRO A 70 -2.70 11.10 -17.10
CA PRO A 70 -3.54 10.64 -16.00
C PRO A 70 -3.71 9.12 -16.03
N TRP A 71 -4.01 8.54 -14.88
CA TRP A 71 -4.26 7.11 -14.81
C TRP A 71 -5.30 6.73 -13.76
N VAL A 72 -6.08 5.71 -14.09
CA VAL A 72 -7.11 5.15 -13.21
C VAL A 72 -6.51 4.00 -12.43
N TYR A 73 -6.25 4.27 -11.15
CA TYR A 73 -5.78 3.29 -10.20
C TYR A 73 -6.91 2.34 -9.80
N ALA A 74 -6.57 1.06 -9.59
CA ALA A 74 -7.36 0.20 -8.75
C ALA A 74 -6.53 -0.82 -7.98
N SER A 75 -7.10 -1.28 -6.88
CA SER A 75 -6.59 -2.40 -6.12
C SER A 75 -7.73 -3.17 -5.49
N ILE A 76 -7.50 -4.46 -5.27
CA ILE A 76 -8.43 -5.33 -4.55
C ILE A 76 -7.64 -6.08 -3.51
N TYR A 77 -8.19 -6.16 -2.30
CA TYR A 77 -7.63 -6.94 -1.21
C TYR A 77 -8.76 -7.60 -0.45
N ARG A 78 -8.80 -8.94 -0.42
CA ARG A 78 -9.84 -9.74 0.24
C ARG A 78 -11.25 -9.38 -0.20
N PHE A 79 -11.93 -8.53 0.60
CA PHE A 79 -13.31 -8.10 0.41
C PHE A 79 -13.43 -6.62 0.05
N GLU A 80 -12.31 -5.92 -0.07
CA GLU A 80 -12.28 -4.50 -0.40
C GLU A 80 -11.75 -4.25 -1.81
N GLY A 81 -12.26 -3.19 -2.42
CA GLY A 81 -11.74 -2.65 -3.66
C GLY A 81 -11.56 -1.15 -3.60
N GLN A 82 -10.60 -0.64 -4.36
CA GLN A 82 -10.24 0.77 -4.35
C GLN A 82 -10.15 1.31 -5.78
N VAL A 83 -10.56 2.56 -6.01
CA VAL A 83 -10.43 3.27 -7.29
C VAL A 83 -10.12 4.75 -7.04
N SER A 84 -9.22 5.31 -7.85
CA SER A 84 -8.91 6.75 -7.87
C SER A 84 -8.47 7.18 -9.28
N LEU A 85 -8.55 8.47 -9.58
CA LEU A 85 -7.92 9.07 -10.77
C LEU A 85 -6.72 9.92 -10.35
N PHE A 86 -5.52 9.49 -10.73
CA PHE A 86 -4.28 10.17 -10.41
C PHE A 86 -3.73 10.99 -11.57
N ASN A 87 -2.84 11.94 -11.27
CA ASN A 87 -2.17 12.83 -12.24
C ASN A 87 -3.11 13.68 -13.10
N TYR A 88 -4.34 13.92 -12.65
CA TYR A 88 -5.30 14.74 -13.38
C TYR A 88 -5.26 16.19 -12.90
N ARG A 89 -5.01 17.15 -13.83
CA ARG A 89 -5.04 18.61 -13.58
C ARG A 89 -4.26 19.05 -12.32
N ASP A 90 -2.98 18.65 -12.23
CA ASP A 90 -2.12 18.92 -11.07
C ASP A 90 -2.61 18.31 -9.73
N GLY A 91 -3.58 17.40 -9.78
CA GLY A 91 -4.08 16.64 -8.64
C GLY A 91 -3.05 15.66 -8.06
N PRO A 92 -3.41 14.96 -6.97
CA PRO A 92 -2.50 14.02 -6.34
C PRO A 92 -2.17 12.83 -7.24
N ASN A 93 -1.10 12.16 -6.88
CA ASN A 93 -0.66 10.92 -7.47
C ASN A 93 -0.54 9.81 -6.42
N TYR A 94 -0.13 8.63 -6.85
CA TYR A 94 -0.06 7.47 -5.95
C TYR A 94 1.02 7.63 -4.88
N ARG A 95 2.10 8.36 -5.16
CA ARG A 95 3.15 8.65 -4.17
C ARG A 95 2.76 9.72 -3.16
N ASP A 96 1.79 10.58 -3.45
CA ASP A 96 1.22 11.45 -2.43
C ASP A 96 0.49 10.64 -1.35
N LEU A 97 -0.03 9.45 -1.71
CA LEU A 97 -0.66 8.51 -0.77
C LEU A 97 0.33 7.48 -0.19
N PHE A 98 1.23 6.97 -1.02
CA PHE A 98 2.23 5.95 -0.68
C PHE A 98 3.62 6.40 -1.16
N PRO A 99 4.35 7.23 -0.40
CA PRO A 99 5.57 7.89 -0.88
C PRO A 99 6.67 6.93 -1.34
N THR A 100 6.86 5.86 -0.56
CA THR A 100 7.92 4.88 -0.77
C THR A 100 7.36 3.47 -0.87
N PRO A 101 7.84 2.66 -1.82
CA PRO A 101 7.45 1.25 -1.90
C PRO A 101 7.80 0.54 -0.59
N PRO A 102 6.88 -0.28 -0.05
CA PRO A 102 7.18 -1.06 1.14
C PRO A 102 8.26 -2.10 0.82
N PRO A 103 9.11 -2.46 1.81
CA PRO A 103 10.05 -3.56 1.68
C PRO A 103 9.41 -4.84 1.12
N PRO A 104 10.10 -5.60 0.25
CA PRO A 104 9.53 -6.78 -0.43
C PRO A 104 9.02 -7.88 0.49
N GLU A 105 9.59 -7.98 1.69
CA GLU A 105 9.16 -8.89 2.77
C GLU A 105 7.75 -8.59 3.29
N LEU A 106 7.20 -7.42 2.95
CA LEU A 106 5.93 -6.88 3.43
C LEU A 106 4.84 -6.84 2.36
N VAL A 107 5.11 -7.35 1.16
CA VAL A 107 4.18 -7.34 0.04
C VAL A 107 3.53 -8.72 -0.11
N PRO A 108 2.37 -9.00 0.53
CA PRO A 108 1.65 -10.23 0.25
C PRO A 108 1.12 -10.18 -1.19
N SER A 109 1.28 -11.27 -1.93
CA SER A 109 0.64 -11.39 -3.24
C SER A 109 -0.87 -11.57 -3.09
N CYS A 110 -1.67 -11.09 -4.06
CA CYS A 110 -3.12 -11.37 -4.12
C CYS A 110 -3.43 -12.87 -4.03
N ALA A 111 -2.50 -13.72 -4.49
CA ALA A 111 -2.58 -15.17 -4.41
C ALA A 111 -2.47 -15.74 -2.98
N GLN A 112 -1.85 -15.01 -2.04
CA GLN A 112 -1.71 -15.41 -0.65
C GLN A 112 -2.86 -14.92 0.24
N GLY A 113 -3.43 -13.74 -0.06
CA GLY A 113 -4.54 -13.16 0.71
C GLY A 113 -5.93 -13.67 0.35
N GLY A 114 -6.11 -14.17 -0.89
CA GLY A 114 -7.41 -14.50 -1.45
C GLY A 114 -8.23 -13.25 -1.81
N VAL A 115 -9.11 -13.37 -2.80
CA VAL A 115 -9.97 -12.27 -3.27
C VAL A 115 -11.37 -12.82 -3.51
N LEU A 116 -12.39 -12.08 -3.06
CA LEU A 116 -13.77 -12.38 -3.43
C LEU A 116 -13.94 -12.22 -4.96
N GLY A 117 -14.23 -13.31 -5.65
CA GLY A 117 -14.14 -13.38 -7.13
C GLY A 117 -15.00 -12.39 -7.91
N VAL A 118 -16.00 -11.75 -7.29
CA VAL A 118 -16.82 -10.71 -7.93
C VAL A 118 -16.13 -9.34 -7.95
N LEU A 119 -15.19 -9.08 -7.04
CA LEU A 119 -14.55 -7.77 -6.88
C LEU A 119 -13.82 -7.30 -8.14
N PRO A 120 -13.03 -8.14 -8.85
CA PRO A 120 -12.41 -7.71 -10.11
C PRO A 120 -13.41 -7.19 -11.13
N GLY A 121 -14.61 -7.79 -11.18
CA GLY A 121 -15.68 -7.34 -12.06
C GLY A 121 -16.28 -6.00 -11.62
N VAL A 122 -16.56 -5.84 -10.32
CA VAL A 122 -17.12 -4.59 -9.76
C VAL A 122 -16.13 -3.44 -9.92
N ILE A 123 -14.89 -3.62 -9.46
CA ILE A 123 -13.85 -2.59 -9.47
C ILE A 123 -13.40 -2.29 -10.89
N GLY A 124 -13.23 -3.29 -11.76
CA GLY A 124 -12.93 -3.06 -13.17
C GLY A 124 -14.03 -2.27 -13.89
N SER A 125 -15.30 -2.45 -13.52
CA SER A 125 -16.41 -1.66 -14.06
C SER A 125 -16.35 -0.19 -13.58
N LEU A 126 -15.97 0.03 -12.32
CA LEU A 126 -15.77 1.38 -11.78
C LEU A 126 -14.56 2.07 -12.44
N GLN A 127 -13.47 1.35 -12.69
CA GLN A 127 -12.34 1.88 -13.45
C GLN A 127 -12.74 2.30 -14.86
N ALA A 128 -13.50 1.45 -15.57
CA ALA A 128 -13.99 1.78 -16.90
C ALA A 128 -14.92 3.01 -16.88
N ASN A 129 -15.75 3.15 -15.84
CA ASN A 129 -16.58 4.33 -15.66
C ASN A 129 -15.76 5.61 -15.44
N GLU A 130 -14.69 5.57 -14.64
CA GLU A 130 -13.77 6.70 -14.49
C GLU A 130 -13.08 7.07 -15.79
N ALA A 131 -12.65 6.07 -16.57
CA ALA A 131 -12.06 6.29 -17.88
C ALA A 131 -13.03 6.98 -18.85
N ILE A 132 -14.30 6.53 -18.90
CA ILE A 132 -15.34 7.14 -19.73
C ILE A 132 -15.60 8.60 -19.31
N LYS A 133 -15.73 8.87 -18.00
CA LYS A 133 -15.91 10.24 -17.49
C LYS A 133 -14.75 11.14 -17.89
N PHE A 134 -13.52 10.66 -17.73
CA PHE A 134 -12.32 11.38 -18.11
C PHE A 134 -12.30 11.69 -19.62
N LEU A 135 -12.44 10.67 -20.47
CA LEU A 135 -12.34 10.80 -21.93
C LEU A 135 -13.43 11.70 -22.52
N LEU A 136 -14.63 11.66 -21.95
CA LEU A 136 -15.76 12.49 -22.40
C LEU A 136 -15.79 13.87 -21.73
N GLY A 137 -15.00 14.09 -20.68
CA GLY A 137 -15.03 15.34 -19.90
C GLY A 137 -16.36 15.56 -19.19
N ILE A 138 -17.00 14.49 -18.70
CA ILE A 138 -18.33 14.55 -18.05
C ILE A 138 -18.27 14.10 -16.59
N GLY A 139 -19.17 14.67 -15.78
CA GLY A 139 -19.25 14.37 -14.35
C GLY A 139 -18.00 14.83 -13.59
N GLU A 140 -17.88 14.33 -12.36
CA GLU A 140 -16.74 14.61 -11.49
C GLU A 140 -15.86 13.35 -11.38
N PRO A 141 -14.64 13.35 -11.93
CA PRO A 141 -13.71 12.24 -11.78
C PRO A 141 -13.25 12.04 -10.33
N LEU A 142 -12.80 10.84 -9.98
CA LEU A 142 -12.24 10.52 -8.66
C LEU A 142 -10.85 11.14 -8.40
N SER A 143 -10.54 12.29 -8.98
CA SER A 143 -9.29 12.99 -8.67
C SER A 143 -9.37 13.63 -7.29
N GLY A 144 -8.37 13.36 -6.45
CA GLY A 144 -8.39 13.78 -5.04
C GLY A 144 -9.29 12.93 -4.14
N ILE A 145 -9.81 11.81 -4.64
CA ILE A 145 -10.69 10.92 -3.87
C ILE A 145 -10.26 9.47 -4.08
N LEU A 146 -9.85 8.79 -3.02
CA LEU A 146 -9.77 7.33 -2.99
C LEU A 146 -11.13 6.77 -2.61
N MET A 147 -11.83 6.25 -3.60
CA MET A 147 -13.05 5.50 -3.36
C MET A 147 -12.68 4.10 -2.86
N VAL A 148 -13.24 3.71 -1.72
CA VAL A 148 -13.14 2.39 -1.12
C VAL A 148 -14.52 1.74 -1.16
N TYR A 149 -14.58 0.52 -1.69
CA TYR A 149 -15.75 -0.34 -1.71
C TYR A 149 -15.52 -1.53 -0.78
N ASP A 150 -16.29 -1.60 0.28
CA ASP A 150 -16.38 -2.73 1.20
C ASP A 150 -17.49 -3.67 0.71
N ALA A 151 -17.12 -4.86 0.24
CA ALA A 151 -18.06 -5.82 -0.32
C ALA A 151 -18.85 -6.61 0.74
N LEU A 152 -18.38 -6.67 1.99
CA LEU A 152 -19.11 -7.36 3.06
C LEU A 152 -20.28 -6.51 3.53
N GLU A 153 -20.06 -5.21 3.70
CA GLU A 153 -21.10 -4.27 4.10
C GLU A 153 -21.83 -3.64 2.90
N THR A 154 -21.35 -3.86 1.68
CA THR A 154 -21.85 -3.21 0.46
C THR A 154 -21.85 -1.68 0.59
N ARG A 155 -20.71 -1.13 1.02
CA ARG A 155 -20.58 0.28 1.36
C ARG A 155 -19.49 0.95 0.54
N PHE A 156 -19.79 2.14 0.05
CA PHE A 156 -18.84 3.03 -0.61
C PHE A 156 -18.41 4.14 0.33
N ARG A 157 -17.11 4.37 0.44
CA ARG A 157 -16.51 5.48 1.20
C ARG A 157 -15.55 6.24 0.29
N GLY A 158 -15.53 7.56 0.40
CA GLY A 158 -14.57 8.41 -0.31
C GLY A 158 -13.60 9.02 0.68
N LEU A 159 -12.32 8.72 0.54
CA LEU A 159 -11.24 9.32 1.33
C LEU A 159 -10.62 10.46 0.53
N GLN A 160 -10.55 11.65 1.11
CA GLN A 160 -9.94 12.80 0.45
C GLN A 160 -8.42 12.63 0.40
N ILE A 161 -7.83 12.82 -0.77
CA ILE A 161 -6.39 12.82 -1.00
C ILE A 161 -6.00 14.19 -1.52
N SER A 162 -4.94 14.73 -0.95
CA SER A 162 -4.34 15.97 -1.40
C SER A 162 -2.91 15.71 -1.86
N ARG A 163 -2.47 16.50 -2.83
CA ARG A 163 -1.07 16.49 -3.25
C ARG A 163 -0.20 16.96 -2.08
N ASP A 164 0.93 16.30 -1.86
CA ASP A 164 1.91 16.76 -0.87
C ASP A 164 2.78 17.86 -1.50
N PRO A 165 2.72 19.11 -0.99
CA PRO A 165 3.53 20.21 -1.54
C PRO A 165 5.03 20.03 -1.29
N LYS A 166 5.43 19.19 -0.33
CA LYS A 166 6.85 18.91 -0.02
C LYS A 166 7.41 17.77 -0.85
N ARG A 167 6.56 16.96 -1.51
CA ARG A 167 7.00 15.85 -2.34
C ARG A 167 7.73 16.36 -3.58
N GLU A 168 8.94 15.86 -3.79
CA GLU A 168 9.68 16.11 -5.02
C GLU A 168 9.01 15.40 -6.19
N LYS A 169 8.92 16.11 -7.32
CA LYS A 169 8.43 15.51 -8.56
C LYS A 169 9.41 14.44 -9.03
N ILE A 170 8.86 13.34 -9.50
CA ILE A 170 9.67 12.27 -10.07
C ILE A 170 10.13 12.70 -11.46
N THR A 171 11.43 12.56 -11.70
CA THR A 171 12.05 12.93 -12.98
C THR A 171 12.63 11.73 -13.73
N GLU A 172 12.81 10.59 -13.06
CA GLU A 172 13.41 9.38 -13.61
C GLU A 172 12.69 8.13 -13.07
N LEU A 173 12.66 7.05 -13.86
CA LEU A 173 12.08 5.79 -13.44
C LEU A 173 13.04 5.06 -12.49
N SER A 174 12.52 4.68 -11.32
CA SER A 174 13.23 3.83 -10.38
C SER A 174 12.88 2.36 -10.62
N ASP A 175 13.87 1.48 -10.60
CA ASP A 175 13.64 0.03 -10.70
C ASP A 175 13.20 -0.52 -9.35
N VAL A 176 11.93 -0.28 -9.01
CA VAL A 176 11.29 -0.79 -7.81
C VAL A 176 11.26 -2.32 -7.81
N GLU A 177 11.23 -2.95 -9.00
CA GLU A 177 11.26 -4.40 -9.11
C GLU A 177 12.63 -4.96 -8.69
N ALA A 178 13.74 -4.34 -9.10
CA ALA A 178 15.08 -4.67 -8.61
C ALA A 178 15.28 -4.33 -7.13
N PHE A 179 14.72 -3.22 -6.63
CA PHE A 179 14.73 -2.90 -5.21
C PHE A 179 14.01 -3.99 -4.38
N CYS A 180 12.80 -4.39 -4.82
CA CYS A 180 12.05 -5.48 -4.21
C CYS A 180 12.71 -6.87 -4.41
N ALA A 181 13.37 -7.14 -5.53
CA ALA A 181 14.04 -8.42 -5.77
C ALA A 181 15.35 -8.54 -4.98
N SER A 182 16.13 -7.47 -4.89
CA SER A 182 17.45 -7.44 -4.23
C SER A 182 17.37 -7.64 -2.71
N ALA A 183 16.33 -7.12 -2.05
CA ALA A 183 16.11 -7.35 -0.62
C ALA A 183 15.61 -8.78 -0.32
N SER A 184 15.01 -9.48 -1.30
CA SER A 184 14.72 -10.92 -1.18
C SER A 184 15.95 -11.82 -1.38
N ALA A 185 17.08 -11.27 -1.86
CA ALA A 185 18.28 -12.03 -2.24
C ALA A 185 19.54 -11.70 -1.40
N SER A 186 19.51 -10.73 -0.49
CA SER A 186 20.67 -10.36 0.32
C SER A 186 20.55 -10.85 1.77
N THR A 187 21.16 -12.01 2.03
CA THR A 187 21.69 -12.30 3.37
C THR A 187 23.08 -11.67 3.47
N ASN A 188 23.28 -10.87 4.52
CA ASN A 188 24.54 -10.32 5.02
C ASN A 188 25.20 -9.19 4.22
N ALA A 189 25.03 -7.94 4.70
CA ALA A 189 26.13 -7.10 5.21
C ALA A 189 25.63 -5.67 5.49
N SER A 190 25.70 -5.23 6.75
CA SER A 190 25.59 -3.81 7.11
C SER A 190 26.91 -3.09 6.82
N PRO A 191 26.86 -1.83 6.33
CA PRO A 191 27.88 -0.85 6.66
C PRO A 191 27.33 0.15 7.67
N ALA A 192 28.08 0.31 8.75
CA ALA A 192 27.89 1.34 9.76
C ALA A 192 28.22 2.73 9.20
N GLY A 193 27.47 3.73 9.66
CA GLY A 193 27.93 5.13 9.72
C GLY A 193 27.19 6.10 8.81
N ALA A 194 26.08 6.65 9.29
CA ALA A 194 25.68 8.03 9.01
C ALA A 194 24.89 8.55 10.21
N GLN A 195 25.40 9.61 10.84
CA GLN A 195 24.71 10.32 11.91
C GLN A 195 23.45 10.96 11.33
N VAL A 196 22.29 10.63 11.89
CA VAL A 196 21.01 11.29 11.58
C VAL A 196 20.79 12.37 12.63
N ASP A 197 20.87 13.63 12.17
CA ASP A 197 20.42 14.79 12.93
C ASP A 197 18.89 14.73 13.09
N GLU A 198 18.43 14.74 14.34
CA GLU A 198 17.03 14.83 14.73
C GLU A 198 16.44 16.17 14.26
N LEU A 199 15.56 16.13 13.25
CA LEU A 199 14.68 17.24 12.92
C LEU A 199 13.24 16.84 13.22
N ARG A 200 12.70 17.51 14.24
CA ARG A 200 11.31 17.43 14.71
C ARG A 200 10.34 17.58 13.55
N ALA A 201 9.48 16.58 13.38
CA ALA A 201 8.39 16.56 12.41
C ALA A 201 7.24 17.46 12.91
N ASP A 202 7.00 18.57 12.22
CA ASP A 202 5.84 19.42 12.46
C ASP A 202 4.53 18.75 11.98
N GLU A 203 3.49 18.95 12.80
CA GLU A 203 2.16 18.36 12.83
C GLU A 203 1.25 18.70 11.62
N ALA A 204 1.44 18.04 10.48
CA ALA A 204 0.40 17.90 9.46
C ALA A 204 0.72 16.76 8.48
N GLY A 205 0.07 15.61 8.64
CA GLY A 205 -0.05 14.60 7.56
C GLY A 205 0.51 13.21 7.82
N MET A 206 1.06 12.91 9.00
CA MET A 206 1.45 11.53 9.33
C MET A 206 0.23 10.72 9.79
N MET A 207 0.01 9.56 9.17
CA MET A 207 -1.07 8.61 9.53
C MET A 207 -0.82 7.89 10.87
N PHE A 208 0.41 7.94 11.37
CA PHE A 208 0.88 7.44 12.66
C PHE A 208 2.30 7.96 12.93
N HIS A 209 2.78 7.87 14.17
CA HIS A 209 4.14 8.19 14.59
C HIS A 209 5.06 6.96 14.46
N GLU A 210 6.31 7.16 14.06
CA GLU A 210 7.37 6.14 14.22
C GLU A 210 8.04 6.33 15.59
N VAL A 211 8.36 5.22 16.25
CA VAL A 211 9.12 5.23 17.51
C VAL A 211 10.08 4.04 17.53
N SER A 212 11.34 4.30 17.86
CA SER A 212 12.34 3.23 17.98
C SER A 212 12.09 2.35 19.21
N ALA A 213 12.69 1.16 19.26
CA ALA A 213 12.53 0.27 20.42
C ALA A 213 13.10 0.90 21.70
N SER A 214 14.30 1.46 21.62
CA SER A 214 14.96 2.17 22.71
C SER A 214 14.14 3.38 23.20
N GLU A 215 13.65 4.22 22.29
CA GLU A 215 12.81 5.38 22.65
C GLU A 215 11.47 4.97 23.28
N ALA A 216 10.82 3.95 22.72
CA ALA A 216 9.56 3.45 23.28
C ALA A 216 9.75 2.92 24.71
N ALA A 217 10.84 2.17 24.95
CA ALA A 217 11.18 1.66 26.27
C ALA A 217 11.51 2.77 27.27
N GLU A 218 12.25 3.80 26.85
CA GLU A 218 12.56 4.98 27.67
C GLU A 218 11.27 5.71 28.06
N ARG A 219 10.43 6.06 27.08
CA ARG A 219 9.13 6.71 27.33
C ARG A 219 8.25 5.89 28.27
N MET A 220 8.21 4.56 28.10
CA MET A 220 7.47 3.66 28.99
C MET A 220 7.99 3.71 30.43
N SER A 221 9.32 3.80 30.62
CA SER A 221 9.93 3.95 31.94
C SER A 221 9.61 5.29 32.61
N GLU A 222 9.38 6.33 31.80
CA GLU A 222 8.98 7.68 32.24
C GLU A 222 7.46 7.83 32.48
N GLY A 223 6.70 6.76 32.29
CA GLY A 223 5.27 6.70 32.59
C GLY A 223 4.33 6.76 31.38
N TRP A 224 4.86 6.73 30.15
CA TRP A 224 4.04 6.51 28.96
C TRP A 224 3.45 5.09 28.97
N ALA A 225 2.13 4.98 29.01
CA ALA A 225 1.44 3.69 29.13
C ALA A 225 0.53 3.43 27.91
N PRO A 226 1.10 3.18 26.72
CA PRO A 226 0.30 2.91 25.52
C PRO A 226 -0.34 1.53 25.61
N PHE A 227 -1.43 1.36 24.86
CA PHE A 227 -1.97 0.04 24.53
C PHE A 227 -1.02 -0.65 23.54
N VAL A 228 -0.32 -1.68 24.01
CA VAL A 228 0.68 -2.39 23.20
C VAL A 228 -0.02 -3.46 22.38
N LEU A 229 -0.14 -3.25 21.07
CA LEU A 229 -0.82 -4.13 20.12
C LEU A 229 0.19 -4.97 19.34
N ASP A 230 0.17 -6.27 19.56
CA ASP A 230 0.91 -7.25 18.78
C ASP A 230 0.10 -7.66 17.54
N VAL A 231 0.63 -7.38 16.35
CA VAL A 231 -0.06 -7.70 15.08
C VAL A 231 0.51 -8.92 14.36
N ARG A 232 1.28 -9.75 15.06
CA ARG A 232 1.83 -11.00 14.51
C ARG A 232 0.82 -12.15 14.57
N THR A 233 1.19 -13.28 13.99
CA THR A 233 0.40 -14.51 14.10
C THR A 233 0.49 -15.12 15.49
N LYS A 234 -0.47 -15.99 15.85
CA LYS A 234 -0.44 -16.74 17.12
C LYS A 234 0.83 -17.55 17.31
N VAL A 235 1.29 -18.21 16.24
CA VAL A 235 2.53 -19.02 16.26
C VAL A 235 3.74 -18.13 16.56
N GLU A 236 3.84 -16.97 15.93
CA GLU A 236 4.90 -15.99 16.19
C GLU A 236 4.88 -15.44 17.62
N ALA A 237 3.70 -15.22 18.18
CA ALA A 237 3.52 -14.73 19.55
C ALA A 237 3.80 -15.81 20.61
N GLU A 238 3.58 -17.09 20.29
CA GLU A 238 3.98 -18.22 21.14
C GLU A 238 5.49 -18.37 21.25
N LEU A 239 6.25 -17.97 20.21
CA LEU A 239 7.71 -18.01 20.22
C LEU A 239 8.33 -16.91 21.08
N ALA A 240 7.82 -15.69 20.97
CA ALA A 240 8.29 -14.54 21.72
C ALA A 240 7.22 -13.44 21.70
N THR A 241 7.11 -12.65 22.76
CA THR A 241 6.23 -11.47 22.82
C THR A 241 6.88 -10.36 23.63
N ILE A 242 6.54 -9.10 23.37
CA ILE A 242 6.98 -8.00 24.24
C ILE A 242 6.20 -8.11 25.55
N ALA A 243 6.90 -8.16 26.67
CA ALA A 243 6.26 -8.26 27.98
C ALA A 243 5.30 -7.07 28.19
N GLY A 244 4.05 -7.35 28.57
CA GLY A 244 3.02 -6.32 28.73
C GLY A 244 2.23 -6.00 27.46
N ALA A 245 2.38 -6.77 26.37
CA ALA A 245 1.47 -6.72 25.22
C ALA A 245 0.01 -6.81 25.69
N SER A 246 -0.79 -5.79 25.34
CA SER A 246 -2.17 -5.63 25.79
C SER A 246 -3.13 -6.51 24.99
N ALA A 247 -2.86 -6.72 23.70
CA ALA A 247 -3.62 -7.61 22.84
C ALA A 247 -2.75 -8.21 21.73
N LEU A 248 -3.17 -9.37 21.24
CA LEU A 248 -2.64 -10.03 20.05
C LEU A 248 -3.75 -10.10 19.02
N ILE A 249 -3.66 -9.27 17.98
CA ILE A 249 -4.62 -9.22 16.88
C ILE A 249 -3.80 -9.25 15.59
N PRO A 250 -3.71 -10.40 14.89
CA PRO A 250 -2.96 -10.49 13.64
C PRO A 250 -3.30 -9.34 12.70
N HIS A 251 -2.30 -8.77 12.02
CA HIS A 251 -2.44 -7.55 11.21
C HIS A 251 -3.61 -7.58 10.22
N ASP A 252 -3.94 -8.77 9.73
CA ASP A 252 -4.99 -9.03 8.77
C ASP A 252 -6.39 -9.21 9.40
N ALA A 253 -6.47 -9.16 10.73
CA ALA A 253 -7.66 -9.21 11.55
C ALA A 253 -7.96 -7.86 12.26
N VAL A 254 -7.03 -6.90 12.21
CA VAL A 254 -7.06 -5.65 13.01
C VAL A 254 -8.32 -4.83 12.74
N GLU A 255 -8.77 -4.78 11.48
CA GLU A 255 -9.99 -4.05 11.13
C GLU A 255 -11.25 -4.73 11.68
N GLN A 256 -11.35 -6.07 11.62
CA GLN A 256 -12.53 -6.79 12.11
C GLN A 256 -12.60 -6.82 13.64
N GLU A 257 -11.46 -6.68 14.31
CA GLU A 257 -11.34 -6.71 15.77
C GLU A 257 -11.14 -5.32 16.39
N ILE A 258 -11.48 -4.25 15.65
CA ILE A 258 -11.28 -2.87 16.08
C ILE A 258 -11.99 -2.53 17.40
N GLU A 259 -13.08 -3.23 17.74
CA GLU A 259 -13.80 -3.06 19.01
C GLU A 259 -12.94 -3.42 20.23
N GLN A 260 -11.86 -4.19 20.05
CA GLN A 260 -10.90 -4.51 21.11
C GLN A 260 -9.85 -3.42 21.31
N ILE A 261 -9.75 -2.47 20.38
CA ILE A 261 -8.81 -1.36 20.45
C ILE A 261 -9.42 -0.23 21.29
N PRO A 262 -8.68 0.31 22.27
CA PRO A 262 -9.22 1.32 23.16
C PRO A 262 -9.53 2.63 22.43
N THR A 263 -10.66 3.24 22.79
CA THR A 263 -11.11 4.53 22.22
C THR A 263 -10.33 5.73 22.76
N GLN A 264 -9.51 5.56 23.81
CA GLN A 264 -8.64 6.60 24.38
C GLN A 264 -7.23 6.04 24.68
N GLY A 265 -6.25 6.95 24.75
CA GLY A 265 -4.84 6.62 25.03
C GLY A 265 -4.05 6.22 23.78
N ASP A 266 -2.73 6.27 23.88
CA ASP A 266 -1.83 5.95 22.78
C ASP A 266 -1.81 4.44 22.51
N ILE A 267 -1.51 4.05 21.29
CA ILE A 267 -1.47 2.67 20.81
C ILE A 267 -0.09 2.44 20.19
N LEU A 268 0.70 1.56 20.79
CA LEU A 268 1.97 1.12 20.24
C LEU A 268 1.77 -0.20 19.50
N VAL A 269 1.84 -0.16 18.17
CA VAL A 269 1.67 -1.32 17.31
C VAL A 269 3.04 -1.90 16.98
N TYR A 270 3.21 -3.21 17.18
CA TYR A 270 4.43 -3.89 16.76
C TYR A 270 4.15 -5.18 16.01
N CYS A 271 5.08 -5.53 15.13
CA CYS A 271 5.14 -6.83 14.49
C CYS A 271 6.54 -7.42 14.62
N HIS A 272 6.93 -8.34 13.74
CA HIS A 272 8.29 -8.89 13.80
C HIS A 272 9.37 -7.82 13.51
N ARG A 273 9.19 -6.99 12.47
CA ARG A 273 10.19 -6.00 11.98
C ARG A 273 9.67 -4.60 11.65
N GLY A 274 8.49 -4.22 12.15
CA GLY A 274 7.91 -2.88 11.98
C GLY A 274 7.01 -2.68 10.75
N GLY A 275 7.03 -3.57 9.76
CA GLY A 275 6.26 -3.36 8.53
C GLY A 275 4.77 -3.69 8.61
N ARG A 276 4.40 -4.85 9.18
CA ARG A 276 2.98 -5.20 9.40
C ARG A 276 2.31 -4.27 10.41
N SER A 277 3.06 -3.76 11.37
CA SER A 277 2.58 -2.79 12.35
C SER A 277 2.33 -1.41 11.74
N ALA A 278 3.16 -0.96 10.79
CA ALA A 278 2.86 0.24 10.01
C ALA A 278 1.55 0.09 9.21
N MET A 279 1.36 -1.05 8.54
CA MET A 279 0.11 -1.33 7.81
C MET A 279 -1.10 -1.35 8.75
N ALA A 280 -0.98 -2.02 9.90
CA ALA A 280 -2.05 -2.06 10.90
C ALA A 280 -2.36 -0.65 11.44
N ALA A 281 -1.36 0.21 11.64
CA ALA A 281 -1.58 1.61 12.01
C ALA A 281 -2.36 2.38 10.93
N VAL A 282 -2.02 2.21 9.64
CA VAL A 282 -2.81 2.80 8.53
C VAL A 282 -4.25 2.31 8.53
N MET A 283 -4.47 1.00 8.72
CA MET A 283 -5.82 0.42 8.79
C MET A 283 -6.62 0.97 9.98
N LEU A 284 -5.99 1.07 11.15
CA LEU A 284 -6.61 1.66 12.34
C LEU A 284 -6.97 3.14 12.11
N ALA A 285 -6.09 3.92 11.48
CA ALA A 285 -6.36 5.30 11.11
C ALA A 285 -7.54 5.41 10.13
N ALA A 286 -7.56 4.57 9.10
CA ALA A 286 -8.65 4.52 8.11
C ALA A 286 -9.99 4.09 8.73
N ALA A 287 -9.95 3.26 9.78
CA ALA A 287 -11.10 2.81 10.53
C ALA A 287 -11.56 3.78 11.64
N GLY A 288 -10.90 4.94 11.77
CA GLY A 288 -11.35 6.05 12.60
C GLY A 288 -10.59 6.23 13.92
N ILE A 289 -9.50 5.49 14.15
CA ILE A 289 -8.58 5.80 15.25
C ILE A 289 -7.78 7.06 14.90
N GLU A 290 -7.63 7.97 15.85
CA GLU A 290 -6.92 9.22 15.59
C GLU A 290 -5.42 8.96 15.28
N PRO A 291 -4.89 9.46 14.15
CA PRO A 291 -3.50 9.24 13.73
C PRO A 291 -2.44 9.60 14.78
N ASN A 292 -2.69 10.64 15.56
CA ASN A 292 -1.78 11.13 16.62
C ASN A 292 -1.63 10.17 17.81
N ARG A 293 -2.51 9.16 17.91
CA ARG A 293 -2.46 8.14 18.97
C ARG A 293 -1.75 6.87 18.51
N LEU A 294 -1.45 6.74 17.22
CA LEU A 294 -0.88 5.53 16.65
C LEU A 294 0.64 5.66 16.60
N TYR A 295 1.34 4.67 17.16
CA TYR A 295 2.80 4.59 17.15
C TYR A 295 3.21 3.24 16.54
N ASN A 296 3.97 3.26 15.46
CA ASN A 296 4.61 2.07 14.91
C ASN A 296 5.95 1.85 15.60
N LEU A 297 6.17 0.65 16.14
CA LEU A 297 7.47 0.26 16.68
C LEU A 297 8.43 -0.07 15.54
N THR A 298 9.32 0.86 15.22
CA THR A 298 10.33 0.70 14.17
C THR A 298 11.21 -0.51 14.48
N GLY A 299 11.40 -1.40 13.49
CA GLY A 299 12.18 -2.64 13.68
C GLY A 299 11.49 -3.74 14.51
N GLY A 300 10.28 -3.49 15.02
CA GLY A 300 9.43 -4.48 15.68
C GLY A 300 10.08 -5.18 16.90
N ILE A 301 9.62 -6.39 17.18
CA ILE A 301 10.15 -7.19 18.30
C ILE A 301 11.62 -7.60 18.11
N ASP A 302 12.12 -7.66 16.87
CA ASP A 302 13.53 -7.96 16.60
C ASP A 302 14.45 -6.84 17.12
N ALA A 303 14.09 -5.59 16.84
CA ALA A 303 14.78 -4.42 17.40
C ALA A 303 14.61 -4.35 18.93
N TRP A 304 13.41 -4.67 19.45
CA TRP A 304 13.20 -4.75 20.90
C TRP A 304 14.13 -5.75 21.59
N SER A 305 14.32 -6.92 20.99
CA SER A 305 15.24 -7.94 21.51
C SER A 305 16.70 -7.44 21.50
N LEU A 306 17.10 -6.71 20.46
CA LEU A 306 18.45 -6.20 20.30
C LEU A 306 18.77 -5.00 21.21
N GLU A 307 17.81 -4.10 21.38
CA GLU A 307 18.03 -2.78 21.99
C GLU A 307 17.52 -2.67 23.42
N VAL A 308 16.50 -3.45 23.80
CA VAL A 308 15.76 -3.26 25.06
C VAL A 308 15.84 -4.48 25.96
N ASP A 309 15.45 -5.66 25.47
CA ASP A 309 15.42 -6.88 26.28
C ASP A 309 15.95 -8.09 25.49
N SER A 310 17.23 -8.38 25.71
CA SER A 310 17.92 -9.52 25.10
C SER A 310 17.38 -10.89 25.53
N ASN A 311 16.47 -10.96 26.50
CA ASN A 311 15.79 -12.22 26.86
C ASN A 311 14.62 -12.54 25.94
N VAL A 312 14.12 -11.57 25.16
CA VAL A 312 13.08 -11.81 24.16
C VAL A 312 13.70 -12.64 23.03
N PRO A 313 13.23 -13.88 22.80
CA PRO A 313 13.81 -14.74 21.77
C PRO A 313 13.64 -14.15 20.37
N ARG A 314 14.70 -14.24 19.57
CA ARG A 314 14.69 -13.91 18.13
C ARG A 314 14.40 -15.16 17.32
N TYR A 315 13.72 -15.01 16.19
CA TYR A 315 13.38 -16.07 15.26
C TYR A 315 13.38 -15.57 13.82
#